data_AF-A0A1I5W9H4-F1
#
_entry.id   AF-A0A1I5W9H4-F1
#
_cell.length_a   1.000
_cell.length_b   1.000
_cell.length_c   1.000
_cell.angle_alpha   90.00
_cell.angle_beta   90.00
_cell.angle_gamma   90.00
#
_symmetry.space_group_name_H-M   'P 1'
#
loop_
_entity.id
_entity.type
_entity.pdbx_description
1 polymer ?
#
loop_
_entity_poly.entity_id
_entity_poly.type
_entity_poly.pdbx_seq_one_letter_code
_entity_poly.pdbx_strand_id
1 'polypeptide(L)'
;MTIELNPGVTVTLDETDGLQNLTATPAPAGDADDNDILLASLPLLFSDRLTELAAGSAMEAALSGYTGEPGNTGSDAFTITPAPGASITDVSFVGSDGAALDGTQSGLFTLDGTEILLYTDSNNNILLGKAGSSIVFAAYIEETVSGGKIWTVLYQPLKHTDANDHDFAVDLSGIVFIGTSQDLEFSLANAPSGQNLFLMFTKANPNVVDDGGVLRITDPTIIATGKDPANQSTGVNINTGDTINTSQAGGPTTFGTNNQMITEQEGIRFTFVTGARQDVTIPNLSQTEADVEANIDFTAMFNARSADFDVVQLQSGKSAQVKITAYSTEVESGNDFIDGYTGDATVPIVSVRVLDSVTGAELETFSNGTEGALSSTIAISITGGVASITGVKAGYRIEYTTSADHNRVLIENAAALDAKGNNHADFDIGGFTLLQVSVDKAEIGSRMIFEDDGPSIEANLTAVPTLTTDDTDITDTAGPTSFAGLFTSAFG
;
A
#
# COMPACT_ATOMS: atom_id res chain seq x y z
N MET A 1 -12.57 -2.31 0.78
CA MET A 1 -11.80 -1.59 -0.25
C MET A 1 -11.79 -2.47 -1.48
N THR A 2 -11.90 -1.90 -2.67
CA THR A 2 -11.76 -2.66 -3.94
C THR A 2 -10.89 -1.88 -4.91
N ILE A 3 -9.92 -2.56 -5.53
CA ILE A 3 -9.25 -2.10 -6.75
C ILE A 3 -9.80 -2.92 -7.92
N GLU A 4 -10.35 -2.25 -8.93
CA GLU A 4 -10.88 -2.90 -10.13
C GLU A 4 -10.15 -2.41 -11.37
N LEU A 5 -9.58 -3.32 -12.15
CA LEU A 5 -9.03 -2.96 -13.46
C LEU A 5 -10.15 -2.57 -14.41
N ASN A 6 -9.98 -1.46 -15.12
CA ASN A 6 -10.94 -1.07 -16.13
C ASN A 6 -10.88 -2.05 -17.32
N PRO A 7 -12.00 -2.69 -17.69
CA PRO A 7 -11.99 -3.67 -18.76
C PRO A 7 -11.56 -3.07 -20.10
N GLY A 8 -10.63 -3.72 -20.78
CA GLY A 8 -10.17 -3.30 -22.11
C GLY A 8 -9.26 -2.06 -22.12
N VAL A 9 -8.82 -1.56 -20.96
CA VAL A 9 -7.79 -0.52 -20.88
C VAL A 9 -6.43 -1.17 -20.65
N THR A 10 -5.55 -1.06 -21.64
CA THR A 10 -4.14 -1.45 -21.58
C THR A 10 -3.27 -0.20 -21.66
N VAL A 11 -1.98 -0.36 -21.39
CA VAL A 11 -0.92 0.55 -21.82
C VAL A 11 0.05 -0.30 -22.65
N THR A 12 -0.14 -0.24 -23.97
CA THR A 12 0.72 -0.92 -24.94
C THR A 12 1.70 0.09 -25.52
N LEU A 13 2.99 -0.21 -25.39
CA LEU A 13 4.11 0.55 -25.95
C LEU A 13 4.72 -0.31 -27.07
N ASP A 14 4.79 0.24 -28.28
CA ASP A 14 5.45 -0.40 -29.41
C ASP A 14 6.89 0.12 -29.53
N GLU A 15 7.84 -0.76 -29.82
CA GLU A 15 9.25 -0.42 -30.03
C GLU A 15 9.53 0.17 -31.43
N THR A 16 8.54 0.10 -32.33
CA THR A 16 8.59 0.60 -33.71
C THR A 16 8.73 2.12 -33.76
N ASP A 17 9.77 2.60 -34.46
CA ASP A 17 10.04 4.02 -34.69
C ASP A 17 8.77 4.80 -35.11
N GLY A 18 8.35 5.77 -34.29
CA GLY A 18 7.19 6.62 -34.54
C GLY A 18 6.08 6.39 -33.52
N LEU A 19 4.92 7.04 -33.73
CA LEU A 19 3.78 6.84 -32.84
C LEU A 19 2.90 5.72 -33.38
N GLN A 20 2.80 4.61 -32.66
CA GLN A 20 1.80 3.58 -32.91
C GLN A 20 0.58 3.83 -32.02
N ASN A 21 -0.49 4.27 -32.68
CA ASN A 21 -1.81 4.43 -32.10
C ASN A 21 -2.83 4.61 -33.21
N LEU A 22 -4.11 4.42 -32.87
CA LEU A 22 -5.24 4.50 -33.80
C LEU A 22 -5.26 5.74 -34.72
N THR A 23 -4.75 6.89 -34.27
CA THR A 23 -4.78 8.14 -35.04
C THR A 23 -3.55 8.31 -35.93
N ALA A 24 -2.36 7.98 -35.42
CA ALA A 24 -1.10 8.14 -36.14
C ALA A 24 -0.87 7.01 -37.15
N THR A 25 -1.15 5.77 -36.74
CA THR A 25 -0.95 4.55 -37.54
C THR A 25 -2.23 3.70 -37.52
N PRO A 26 -3.27 4.05 -38.30
CA PRO A 26 -4.55 3.33 -38.29
C PRO A 26 -4.52 1.95 -38.98
N ALA A 27 -3.38 1.56 -39.54
CA ALA A 27 -3.15 0.27 -40.20
C ALA A 27 -1.63 -0.01 -40.28
N PRO A 28 -1.17 -1.26 -40.10
CA PRO A 28 -1.94 -2.48 -39.75
C PRO A 28 -2.62 -2.41 -38.38
N ALA A 29 -3.38 -3.46 -38.05
CA ALA A 29 -4.28 -3.41 -36.89
C ALA A 29 -3.55 -3.44 -35.53
N GLY A 30 -2.37 -4.07 -35.44
CA GLY A 30 -1.50 -4.05 -34.27
C GLY A 30 -1.06 -2.63 -33.94
N ASP A 31 -0.37 -1.96 -34.87
CA ASP A 31 0.03 -0.55 -34.73
C ASP A 31 -1.12 0.42 -34.35
N ALA A 32 -2.36 0.06 -34.71
CA ALA A 32 -3.55 0.89 -34.47
C ALA A 32 -4.18 0.67 -33.09
N ASP A 33 -3.89 -0.43 -32.41
CA ASP A 33 -4.42 -0.74 -31.07
C ASP A 33 -3.44 -0.41 -29.92
N ASP A 34 -2.25 0.07 -30.27
CA ASP A 34 -1.25 0.64 -29.36
C ASP A 34 -1.62 1.99 -28.75
N ASN A 35 -0.83 2.39 -27.75
CA ASN A 35 -1.08 3.57 -26.92
C ASN A 35 0.09 4.55 -26.88
N ASP A 36 0.93 4.57 -27.91
CA ASP A 36 2.12 5.42 -27.95
C ASP A 36 1.76 6.90 -27.90
N ILE A 37 2.56 7.62 -27.14
CA ILE A 37 2.43 9.04 -26.90
C ILE A 37 3.81 9.71 -26.95
N LEU A 38 3.82 10.98 -27.36
CA LEU A 38 5.06 11.76 -27.42
C LEU A 38 5.75 11.79 -26.04
N LEU A 39 7.06 11.52 -26.02
CA LEU A 39 7.90 11.65 -24.82
C LEU A 39 7.76 13.01 -24.11
N ALA A 40 7.52 14.08 -24.88
CA ALA A 40 7.32 15.43 -24.34
C ALA A 40 6.00 15.59 -23.55
N SER A 41 5.11 14.60 -23.60
CA SER A 41 3.85 14.55 -22.87
C SER A 41 3.95 13.85 -21.53
N LEU A 42 5.11 13.28 -21.17
CA LEU A 42 5.30 12.64 -19.88
C LEU A 42 5.01 13.62 -18.72
N PRO A 43 4.35 13.16 -17.64
CA PRO A 43 4.13 13.98 -16.46
C PRO A 43 5.46 14.51 -15.89
N LEU A 44 5.50 15.79 -15.52
CA LEU A 44 6.73 16.44 -15.05
C LEU A 44 7.35 15.74 -13.83
N LEU A 45 6.51 15.30 -12.88
CA LEU A 45 6.96 14.54 -11.71
C LEU A 45 7.70 13.26 -12.10
N PHE A 46 7.23 12.59 -13.16
CA PHE A 46 7.83 11.37 -13.66
C PHE A 46 9.12 11.67 -14.44
N SER A 47 9.10 12.61 -15.39
CA SER A 47 10.27 12.95 -16.20
C SER A 47 11.43 13.52 -15.38
N ASP A 48 11.13 14.34 -14.36
CA ASP A 48 12.14 14.92 -13.47
C ASP A 48 12.79 13.82 -12.62
N ARG A 49 11.99 12.87 -12.11
CA ARG A 49 12.51 11.74 -11.32
C ARG A 49 13.39 10.82 -12.15
N LEU A 50 13.01 10.50 -13.39
CA LEU A 50 13.84 9.69 -14.29
C LEU A 50 15.15 10.40 -14.67
N THR A 51 15.13 11.72 -14.77
CA THR A 51 16.33 12.54 -14.99
C THR A 51 17.26 12.49 -13.77
N GLU A 52 16.71 12.59 -12.56
CA GLU A 52 17.47 12.45 -11.30
C GLU A 52 18.12 11.06 -11.19
N LEU A 53 17.39 10.01 -11.59
CA LEU A 53 17.87 8.63 -11.62
C LEU A 53 18.87 8.35 -12.76
N ALA A 54 19.15 9.35 -13.60
CA ALA A 54 20.03 9.23 -14.77
C ALA A 54 19.62 8.09 -15.71
N ALA A 55 18.32 7.94 -15.97
CA ALA A 55 17.76 6.87 -16.81
C ALA A 55 18.28 6.87 -18.26
N GLY A 56 18.74 8.03 -18.75
CA GLY A 56 19.26 8.19 -20.11
C GLY A 56 18.24 8.85 -21.04
N SER A 57 18.36 8.59 -22.34
CA SER A 57 17.41 9.05 -23.35
C SER A 57 16.36 7.99 -23.58
N ALA A 58 15.09 8.33 -23.35
CA ALA A 58 13.97 7.46 -23.67
C ALA A 58 13.83 7.31 -25.19
N MET A 59 13.40 6.13 -25.62
CA MET A 59 13.08 5.79 -27.00
C MET A 59 11.60 6.08 -27.25
N GLU A 60 10.74 5.41 -26.49
CA GLU A 60 9.29 5.47 -26.66
C GLU A 60 8.55 5.59 -25.33
N ALA A 61 7.28 6.02 -25.39
CA ALA A 61 6.40 6.09 -24.24
C ALA A 61 4.95 5.80 -24.64
N ALA A 62 4.19 5.25 -23.70
CA ALA A 62 2.76 5.01 -23.87
C ALA A 62 1.95 5.47 -22.65
N LEU A 63 0.66 5.71 -22.89
CA LEU A 63 -0.30 6.11 -21.86
C LEU A 63 -1.55 5.26 -21.95
N SER A 64 -1.98 4.68 -20.83
CA SER A 64 -3.12 3.76 -20.80
C SER A 64 -4.36 4.29 -21.53
N GLY A 65 -4.85 3.54 -22.51
CA GLY A 65 -6.04 3.88 -23.32
C GLY A 65 -5.91 5.15 -24.17
N TYR A 66 -4.69 5.60 -24.45
CA TYR A 66 -4.44 6.70 -25.38
C TYR A 66 -4.64 6.26 -26.83
N THR A 67 -5.31 7.10 -27.63
CA THR A 67 -5.67 6.76 -29.03
C THR A 67 -5.10 7.73 -30.07
N GLY A 68 -4.35 8.75 -29.63
CA GLY A 68 -3.86 9.82 -30.51
C GLY A 68 -4.91 10.86 -30.94
N GLU A 69 -6.20 10.67 -30.63
CA GLU A 69 -7.25 11.61 -31.03
C GLU A 69 -7.02 12.99 -30.37
N PRO A 70 -7.24 14.13 -31.07
CA PRO A 70 -7.08 15.44 -30.48
C PRO A 70 -7.84 15.62 -29.15
N GLY A 71 -7.12 15.86 -28.07
CA GLY A 71 -7.68 16.03 -26.72
C GLY A 71 -7.90 14.74 -25.95
N ASN A 72 -7.59 13.58 -26.53
CA ASN A 72 -7.46 12.34 -25.77
C ASN A 72 -6.29 12.48 -24.76
N THR A 73 -6.53 12.08 -23.52
CA THR A 73 -5.53 12.15 -22.43
C THR A 73 -5.38 10.81 -21.74
N GLY A 74 -5.63 9.72 -22.46
CA GLY A 74 -5.71 8.38 -21.91
C GLY A 74 -6.95 8.14 -21.06
N SER A 75 -7.03 6.93 -20.51
CA SER A 75 -8.09 6.42 -19.66
C SER A 75 -7.49 5.80 -18.40
N ASP A 76 -8.22 5.85 -17.29
CA ASP A 76 -7.81 5.18 -16.06
C ASP A 76 -7.67 3.68 -16.33
N ALA A 77 -6.52 3.10 -15.97
CA ALA A 77 -6.28 1.67 -16.11
C ALA A 77 -6.97 0.86 -15.00
N PHE A 78 -7.20 1.50 -13.86
CA PHE A 78 -7.87 0.92 -12.71
C PHE A 78 -8.69 1.99 -11.97
N THR A 79 -9.68 1.52 -11.21
CA THR A 79 -10.46 2.32 -10.26
C THR A 79 -10.26 1.82 -8.84
N ILE A 80 -10.31 2.75 -7.89
CA ILE A 80 -10.19 2.49 -6.46
C ILE A 80 -11.48 2.92 -5.80
N THR A 81 -12.10 2.00 -5.07
CA THR A 81 -13.18 2.31 -4.13
C THR A 81 -12.66 2.15 -2.70
N PRO A 82 -12.50 3.25 -1.94
CA PRO A 82 -12.11 3.15 -0.54
C PRO A 82 -13.11 2.31 0.23
N ALA A 83 -12.68 1.66 1.31
CA ALA A 83 -13.63 1.04 2.21
C ALA A 83 -14.63 2.10 2.73
N PRO A 84 -15.86 1.70 3.06
CA PRO A 84 -16.83 2.59 3.65
C PRO A 84 -16.23 3.41 4.81
N GLY A 85 -16.22 4.75 4.64
CA GLY A 85 -15.68 5.67 5.63
C GLY A 85 -14.17 5.86 5.70
N ALA A 86 -13.42 5.23 4.81
CA ALA A 86 -11.98 5.43 4.72
C ALA A 86 -11.63 6.49 3.66
N SER A 87 -10.44 7.07 3.78
CA SER A 87 -9.81 7.88 2.74
C SER A 87 -8.53 7.21 2.25
N ILE A 88 -8.34 7.11 0.94
CA ILE A 88 -7.09 6.62 0.35
C ILE A 88 -5.95 7.56 0.75
N THR A 89 -4.87 7.00 1.25
CA THR A 89 -3.67 7.72 1.67
C THR A 89 -2.47 7.49 0.77
N ASP A 90 -2.46 6.40 0.01
CA ASP A 90 -1.36 6.05 -0.89
C ASP A 90 -1.83 5.09 -2.00
N VAL A 91 -1.23 5.21 -3.18
CA VAL A 91 -1.37 4.28 -4.32
C VAL A 91 0.02 3.98 -4.85
N SER A 92 0.38 2.71 -5.02
CA SER A 92 1.75 2.34 -5.35
C SER A 92 1.88 1.07 -6.20
N PHE A 93 3.03 0.92 -6.86
CA PHE A 93 3.42 -0.35 -7.44
C PHE A 93 3.97 -1.30 -6.36
N VAL A 94 3.38 -2.49 -6.28
CA VAL A 94 3.75 -3.54 -5.33
C VAL A 94 3.88 -4.89 -6.02
N GLY A 95 4.57 -5.83 -5.37
CA GLY A 95 4.63 -7.22 -5.78
C GLY A 95 3.37 -8.00 -5.41
N SER A 96 3.35 -9.27 -5.81
CA SER A 96 2.25 -10.20 -5.52
C SER A 96 1.99 -10.45 -4.02
N ASP A 97 2.91 -10.06 -3.13
CA ASP A 97 2.77 -10.10 -1.66
C ASP A 97 2.28 -8.75 -1.06
N GLY A 98 2.16 -7.72 -1.90
CA GLY A 98 1.80 -6.36 -1.51
C GLY A 98 2.96 -5.55 -0.93
N ALA A 99 4.20 -6.06 -0.98
CA ALA A 99 5.40 -5.31 -0.62
C ALA A 99 5.94 -4.53 -1.83
N ALA A 100 6.77 -3.52 -1.57
CA ALA A 100 7.53 -2.85 -2.62
C ALA A 100 8.41 -3.86 -3.36
N LEU A 101 8.48 -3.74 -4.69
CA LEU A 101 9.37 -4.57 -5.50
C LEU A 101 10.82 -4.14 -5.21
N ASP A 102 11.68 -5.09 -4.86
CA ASP A 102 13.11 -4.84 -4.63
C ASP A 102 13.94 -5.98 -5.23
N GLY A 103 14.41 -5.79 -6.47
CA GLY A 103 15.18 -6.80 -7.20
C GLY A 103 14.35 -8.01 -7.62
N THR A 104 13.05 -7.81 -7.85
CA THR A 104 12.14 -8.90 -8.24
C THR A 104 12.35 -9.28 -9.71
N GLN A 105 12.41 -10.56 -10.03
CA GLN A 105 12.58 -11.01 -11.42
C GLN A 105 11.36 -10.60 -12.26
N SER A 106 11.59 -9.89 -13.37
CA SER A 106 10.51 -9.51 -14.30
C SER A 106 10.14 -10.62 -15.28
N GLY A 107 11.06 -11.57 -15.52
CA GLY A 107 10.95 -12.52 -16.65
C GLY A 107 11.35 -11.92 -18.01
N LEU A 108 11.62 -10.61 -18.06
CA LEU A 108 12.07 -9.89 -19.25
C LEU A 108 13.59 -9.79 -19.31
N PHE A 109 14.11 -9.66 -20.53
CA PHE A 109 15.54 -9.57 -20.80
C PHE A 109 15.81 -8.46 -21.80
N THR A 110 16.98 -7.83 -21.71
CA THR A 110 17.53 -7.01 -22.81
C THR A 110 17.96 -7.90 -23.98
N LEU A 111 18.19 -7.31 -25.16
CA LEU A 111 18.65 -8.03 -26.36
C LEU A 111 19.94 -8.85 -26.13
N ASP A 112 20.85 -8.34 -25.29
CA ASP A 112 22.10 -9.04 -24.94
C ASP A 112 21.92 -10.19 -23.93
N GLY A 113 20.68 -10.44 -23.49
CA GLY A 113 20.31 -11.50 -22.57
C GLY A 113 20.51 -11.17 -21.10
N THR A 114 20.69 -9.89 -20.75
CA THR A 114 20.74 -9.46 -19.35
C THR A 114 19.34 -9.46 -18.76
N GLU A 115 19.18 -10.10 -17.60
CA GLU A 115 17.90 -10.14 -16.87
C GLU A 115 17.52 -8.74 -16.36
N ILE A 116 16.23 -8.42 -16.49
CA ILE A 116 15.66 -7.18 -15.99
C ILE A 116 15.01 -7.45 -14.62
N LEU A 117 15.44 -6.72 -13.60
CA LEU A 117 14.88 -6.79 -12.25
C LEU A 117 14.01 -5.56 -11.96
N LEU A 118 12.93 -5.77 -11.23
CA LEU A 118 11.94 -4.76 -10.89
C LEU A 118 12.21 -4.13 -9.52
N TYR A 119 12.04 -2.81 -9.46
CA TYR A 119 12.15 -2.01 -8.24
C TYR A 119 11.03 -0.98 -8.17
N THR A 120 10.37 -0.87 -7.02
CA THR A 120 9.54 0.29 -6.69
C THR A 120 10.46 1.42 -6.24
N ASP A 121 10.35 2.60 -6.85
CA ASP A 121 11.19 3.76 -6.49
C ASP A 121 10.81 4.33 -5.11
N SER A 122 11.64 5.23 -4.56
CA SER A 122 11.29 5.99 -3.36
C SER A 122 10.02 6.83 -3.53
N ASN A 123 9.71 7.26 -4.76
CA ASN A 123 8.36 7.59 -5.15
C ASN A 123 7.69 6.28 -5.62
N ASN A 124 6.87 5.70 -4.76
CA ASN A 124 6.26 4.40 -4.93
C ASN A 124 5.20 4.33 -6.06
N ASN A 125 4.80 5.46 -6.64
CA ASN A 125 4.07 5.52 -7.90
C ASN A 125 4.92 5.14 -9.13
N ILE A 126 6.24 4.99 -8.97
CA ILE A 126 7.17 4.65 -10.08
C ILE A 126 7.70 3.23 -9.92
N LEU A 127 7.58 2.46 -11.00
CA LEU A 127 8.21 1.17 -11.19
C LEU A 127 9.41 1.31 -12.12
N LEU A 128 10.52 0.66 -11.79
CA LEU A 128 11.74 0.63 -12.59
C LEU A 128 12.09 -0.81 -12.98
N GLY A 129 12.24 -1.08 -14.27
CA GLY A 129 12.89 -2.27 -14.80
C GLY A 129 14.37 -2.00 -15.06
N LYS A 130 15.27 -2.72 -14.38
CA LYS A 130 16.71 -2.46 -14.43
C LYS A 130 17.52 -3.68 -14.87
N ALA A 131 18.40 -3.48 -15.84
CA ALA A 131 19.47 -4.42 -16.19
C ALA A 131 20.76 -3.96 -15.51
N GLY A 132 21.12 -4.61 -14.40
CA GLY A 132 22.19 -4.13 -13.52
C GLY A 132 21.84 -2.77 -12.92
N SER A 133 22.66 -1.74 -13.19
CA SER A 133 22.41 -0.37 -12.73
C SER A 133 21.58 0.48 -13.70
N SER A 134 21.44 0.05 -14.95
CA SER A 134 20.77 0.82 -16.01
C SER A 134 19.27 0.60 -15.99
N ILE A 135 18.50 1.67 -16.17
CA ILE A 135 17.04 1.59 -16.36
C ILE A 135 16.79 1.19 -17.82
N VAL A 136 15.99 0.13 -18.00
CA VAL A 136 15.57 -0.40 -19.30
C VAL A 136 14.18 0.10 -19.65
N PHE A 137 13.26 0.06 -18.69
CA PHE A 137 11.95 0.69 -18.79
C PHE A 137 11.55 1.27 -17.43
N ALA A 138 10.59 2.18 -17.44
CA ALA A 138 9.92 2.63 -16.24
C ALA A 138 8.41 2.75 -16.47
N ALA A 139 7.65 2.66 -15.38
CA ALA A 139 6.22 2.93 -15.41
C ALA A 139 5.83 3.87 -14.26
N TYR A 140 4.73 4.59 -14.45
CA TYR A 140 4.24 5.58 -13.49
C TYR A 140 2.73 5.55 -13.34
N ILE A 141 2.27 5.57 -12.09
CA ILE A 141 0.86 5.76 -11.73
C ILE A 141 0.58 7.26 -11.68
N GLU A 142 -0.19 7.76 -12.63
CA GLU A 142 -0.82 9.08 -12.49
C GLU A 142 -2.16 8.90 -11.79
N GLU A 143 -2.20 9.22 -10.50
CA GLU A 143 -3.42 9.14 -9.70
C GLU A 143 -4.50 10.09 -10.21
N THR A 144 -5.74 9.58 -10.27
CA THR A 144 -6.94 10.35 -10.56
C THR A 144 -7.84 10.40 -9.34
N VAL A 145 -8.99 11.07 -9.43
CA VAL A 145 -9.94 11.22 -8.31
C VAL A 145 -10.43 9.86 -7.77
N SER A 146 -10.47 8.82 -8.60
CA SER A 146 -11.04 7.52 -8.24
C SER A 146 -10.25 6.34 -8.77
N GLY A 147 -8.97 6.51 -9.10
CA GLY A 147 -8.19 5.49 -9.79
C GLY A 147 -6.82 5.99 -10.22
N GLY A 148 -6.32 5.48 -11.33
CA GLY A 148 -5.07 5.95 -11.90
C GLY A 148 -4.88 5.52 -13.35
N LYS A 149 -4.12 6.34 -14.07
CA LYS A 149 -3.59 6.02 -15.40
C LYS A 149 -2.20 5.44 -15.27
N ILE A 150 -1.80 4.60 -16.22
CA ILE A 150 -0.47 4.04 -16.28
C ILE A 150 0.27 4.66 -17.45
N TRP A 151 1.45 5.19 -17.16
CA TRP A 151 2.43 5.61 -18.14
C TRP A 151 3.54 4.57 -18.21
N THR A 152 4.04 4.26 -19.40
CA THR A 152 5.27 3.47 -19.59
C THR A 152 6.24 4.26 -20.45
N VAL A 153 7.53 4.01 -20.24
CA VAL A 153 8.63 4.58 -21.02
C VAL A 153 9.72 3.54 -21.17
N LEU A 154 10.27 3.43 -22.38
CA LEU A 154 11.32 2.48 -22.73
C LEU A 154 12.63 3.23 -23.03
N TYR A 155 13.74 2.66 -22.57
CA TYR A 155 15.10 3.20 -22.74
C TYR A 155 16.03 2.26 -23.51
N GLN A 156 15.73 0.96 -23.52
CA GLN A 156 16.44 -0.04 -24.30
C GLN A 156 15.44 -1.08 -24.80
N PRO A 157 15.65 -1.65 -26.00
CA PRO A 157 14.77 -2.69 -26.53
C PRO A 157 14.68 -3.93 -25.63
N LEU A 158 13.50 -4.52 -25.59
CA LEU A 158 13.24 -5.77 -24.89
C LEU A 158 13.45 -6.96 -25.83
N LYS A 159 13.88 -8.08 -25.25
CA LYS A 159 14.04 -9.30 -26.02
C LYS A 159 12.70 -9.99 -26.21
N HIS A 160 12.29 -10.07 -27.47
CA HIS A 160 11.12 -10.82 -27.93
C HIS A 160 11.51 -12.24 -28.37
N THR A 161 10.57 -13.18 -28.31
CA THR A 161 10.86 -14.61 -28.60
C THR A 161 10.41 -15.10 -29.96
N ASP A 162 9.55 -14.33 -30.65
CA ASP A 162 9.15 -14.61 -32.03
C ASP A 162 9.49 -13.44 -32.96
N ALA A 163 10.66 -13.50 -33.58
CA ALA A 163 11.15 -12.47 -34.51
C ALA A 163 10.38 -12.39 -35.86
N ASN A 164 9.24 -13.07 -36.00
CA ASN A 164 8.37 -12.98 -37.18
C ASN A 164 7.01 -12.33 -36.89
N ASP A 165 6.76 -11.97 -35.64
CA ASP A 165 5.53 -11.34 -35.19
C ASP A 165 5.89 -9.94 -34.68
N HIS A 166 5.53 -8.93 -35.47
CA HIS A 166 5.81 -7.53 -35.14
C HIS A 166 5.03 -7.13 -33.88
N ASP A 167 3.85 -7.72 -33.67
CA ASP A 167 3.00 -7.43 -32.52
C ASP A 167 3.27 -8.42 -31.37
N PHE A 168 4.50 -9.00 -31.29
CA PHE A 168 4.82 -9.97 -30.24
C PHE A 168 4.90 -9.27 -28.88
N ALA A 169 3.83 -9.42 -28.10
CA ALA A 169 3.72 -8.82 -26.78
C ALA A 169 4.52 -9.58 -25.70
N VAL A 170 5.27 -8.83 -24.89
CA VAL A 170 5.73 -9.23 -23.56
C VAL A 170 5.12 -8.33 -22.49
N ASP A 171 4.89 -8.88 -21.30
CA ASP A 171 4.22 -8.17 -20.20
C ASP A 171 4.84 -8.50 -18.83
N LEU A 172 4.21 -8.00 -17.76
CA LEU A 172 4.62 -8.25 -16.38
C LEU A 172 3.58 -9.09 -15.62
N SER A 173 2.86 -9.96 -16.35
CA SER A 173 1.74 -10.76 -15.85
C SER A 173 2.06 -11.50 -14.55
N GLY A 174 1.27 -11.24 -13.52
CA GLY A 174 1.35 -11.91 -12.22
C GLY A 174 2.51 -11.46 -11.34
N ILE A 175 3.28 -10.45 -11.76
CA ILE A 175 4.44 -9.94 -11.04
C ILE A 175 4.12 -8.56 -10.43
N VAL A 176 3.53 -7.66 -11.22
CA VAL A 176 3.26 -6.28 -10.83
C VAL A 176 1.80 -6.06 -10.48
N PHE A 177 1.57 -5.43 -9.35
CA PHE A 177 0.26 -5.12 -8.80
C PHE A 177 0.17 -3.62 -8.46
N ILE A 178 -1.03 -3.06 -8.50
CA ILE A 178 -1.35 -1.80 -7.85
C ILE A 178 -1.74 -2.11 -6.42
N GLY A 179 -1.05 -1.51 -5.46
CA GLY A 179 -1.37 -1.53 -4.04
C GLY A 179 -1.92 -0.17 -3.61
N THR A 180 -2.66 -0.18 -2.51
CA THR A 180 -3.25 1.03 -1.95
C THR A 180 -3.28 0.99 -0.44
N SER A 181 -3.19 2.17 0.19
CA SER A 181 -3.39 2.35 1.63
C SER A 181 -4.54 3.32 1.88
N GLN A 182 -5.18 3.19 3.04
CA GLN A 182 -6.26 4.07 3.45
C GLN A 182 -6.28 4.22 4.98
N ASP A 183 -6.83 5.34 5.43
CA ASP A 183 -7.02 5.65 6.85
C ASP A 183 -8.50 5.57 7.21
N LEU A 184 -8.80 4.99 8.38
CA LEU A 184 -10.13 5.00 8.99
C LEU A 184 -10.11 5.79 10.28
N GLU A 185 -10.88 6.88 10.31
CA GLU A 185 -11.11 7.67 11.52
C GLU A 185 -12.36 7.17 12.27
N PHE A 186 -12.20 6.95 13.57
CA PHE A 186 -13.26 6.44 14.45
C PHE A 186 -13.79 7.55 15.35
N SER A 187 -15.10 7.52 15.64
CA SER A 187 -15.74 8.52 16.48
C SER A 187 -16.06 7.98 17.86
N LEU A 188 -15.68 8.75 18.88
CA LEU A 188 -16.06 8.52 20.28
C LEU A 188 -17.13 9.49 20.77
N ALA A 189 -17.82 10.17 19.86
CA ALA A 189 -18.91 11.07 20.22
C ALA A 189 -19.99 10.29 20.99
N ASN A 190 -20.34 10.78 22.18
CA ASN A 190 -21.29 10.16 23.12
C ASN A 190 -20.83 8.81 23.70
N ALA A 191 -19.53 8.49 23.68
CA ALA A 191 -19.02 7.32 24.41
C ALA A 191 -19.44 7.38 25.89
N PRO A 192 -20.02 6.31 26.48
CA PRO A 192 -20.48 6.34 27.87
C PRO A 192 -19.30 6.66 28.80
N SER A 193 -19.53 7.50 29.82
CA SER A 193 -18.49 7.89 30.79
C SER A 193 -18.51 6.97 32.00
N GLY A 194 -17.36 6.50 32.44
CA GLY A 194 -17.25 5.63 33.62
C GLY A 194 -16.31 4.45 33.40
N GLN A 195 -16.47 3.42 34.23
CA GLN A 195 -15.77 2.13 34.10
C GLN A 195 -16.66 1.15 33.35
N ASN A 196 -16.26 0.78 32.13
CA ASN A 196 -16.99 -0.14 31.26
C ASN A 196 -16.23 -1.46 31.14
N LEU A 197 -16.94 -2.55 30.85
CA LEU A 197 -16.29 -3.80 30.42
C LEU A 197 -15.66 -3.63 29.03
N PHE A 198 -16.42 -3.03 28.11
CA PHE A 198 -16.00 -2.75 26.75
C PHE A 198 -16.53 -1.42 26.25
N LEU A 199 -15.91 -0.91 25.18
CA LEU A 199 -16.49 0.11 24.32
C LEU A 199 -16.47 -0.40 22.90
N MET A 200 -17.60 -0.35 22.21
CA MET A 200 -17.68 -0.68 20.79
C MET A 200 -18.04 0.59 20.03
N PHE A 201 -17.18 1.03 19.10
CA PHE A 201 -17.32 2.32 18.43
C PHE A 201 -16.89 2.25 16.96
N THR A 202 -17.54 3.08 16.15
CA THR A 202 -17.30 3.15 14.70
C THR A 202 -17.14 4.62 14.29
N LYS A 203 -17.00 4.88 12.99
CA LYS A 203 -16.96 6.23 12.44
C LYS A 203 -18.27 6.99 12.64
N ALA A 204 -18.24 8.31 12.43
CA ALA A 204 -19.46 9.10 12.37
C ALA A 204 -20.31 8.69 11.16
N ASN A 205 -21.63 8.56 11.37
CA ASN A 205 -22.61 8.17 10.33
C ASN A 205 -22.22 6.87 9.58
N PRO A 206 -22.13 5.72 10.27
CA PRO A 206 -21.82 4.45 9.63
C PRO A 206 -22.96 4.00 8.69
N ASN A 207 -22.63 3.17 7.70
CA ASN A 207 -23.61 2.45 6.91
C ASN A 207 -24.20 1.31 7.73
N VAL A 208 -25.51 1.14 7.62
CA VAL A 208 -26.28 0.19 8.40
C VAL A 208 -27.19 -0.60 7.47
N VAL A 209 -27.22 -1.91 7.67
CA VAL A 209 -28.10 -2.84 6.97
C VAL A 209 -28.99 -3.56 7.98
N ASP A 210 -30.22 -3.89 7.56
CA ASP A 210 -31.09 -4.79 8.32
C ASP A 210 -30.70 -6.24 7.96
N ASP A 211 -30.10 -6.93 8.92
CA ASP A 211 -29.77 -8.35 8.83
C ASP A 211 -30.71 -9.15 9.74
N GLY A 212 -31.80 -9.66 9.18
CA GLY A 212 -32.73 -10.53 9.89
C GLY A 212 -33.47 -9.85 11.06
N GLY A 213 -33.69 -8.53 11.00
CA GLY A 213 -34.32 -7.73 12.05
C GLY A 213 -33.33 -7.11 13.03
N VAL A 214 -32.02 -7.32 12.83
CA VAL A 214 -30.95 -6.69 13.60
C VAL A 214 -30.26 -5.66 12.71
N LEU A 215 -30.23 -4.41 13.15
CA LEU A 215 -29.50 -3.36 12.45
C LEU A 215 -28.00 -3.53 12.71
N ARG A 216 -27.23 -3.79 11.64
CA ARG A 216 -25.79 -4.03 11.70
C ARG A 216 -25.00 -2.98 10.94
N ILE A 217 -23.93 -2.50 11.56
CA ILE A 217 -22.97 -1.58 10.99
C ILE A 217 -22.01 -2.37 10.09
N THR A 218 -21.97 -2.03 8.80
CA THR A 218 -21.08 -2.70 7.84
C THR A 218 -19.68 -2.08 7.77
N ASP A 219 -19.54 -0.82 8.18
CA ASP A 219 -18.24 -0.17 8.29
C ASP A 219 -17.41 -0.80 9.43
N PRO A 220 -16.07 -0.69 9.39
CA PRO A 220 -15.22 -1.16 10.47
C PRO A 220 -15.62 -0.56 11.81
N THR A 221 -15.53 -1.37 12.85
CA THR A 221 -15.85 -1.03 14.23
C THR A 221 -14.72 -1.53 15.12
N ILE A 222 -14.36 -0.75 16.13
CA ILE A 222 -13.37 -1.12 17.13
C ILE A 222 -14.08 -1.49 18.42
N ILE A 223 -13.67 -2.61 19.00
CA ILE A 223 -14.01 -3.02 20.36
C ILE A 223 -12.76 -2.80 21.21
N ALA A 224 -12.88 -1.97 22.24
CA ALA A 224 -11.81 -1.71 23.19
C ALA A 224 -12.17 -2.25 24.57
N THR A 225 -11.23 -2.96 25.20
CA THR A 225 -11.35 -3.50 26.57
C THR A 225 -10.09 -3.20 27.37
N GLY A 226 -10.16 -3.34 28.69
CA GLY A 226 -8.96 -3.48 29.50
C GLY A 226 -8.10 -4.67 29.06
N LYS A 227 -6.86 -4.74 29.57
CA LYS A 227 -5.93 -5.82 29.25
C LYS A 227 -6.48 -7.15 29.73
N ASP A 228 -6.88 -7.30 30.99
CA ASP A 228 -7.41 -8.55 31.52
C ASP A 228 -8.83 -8.34 32.08
N PRO A 229 -9.86 -8.13 31.21
CA PRO A 229 -11.21 -7.82 31.63
C PRO A 229 -11.87 -9.04 32.29
N ALA A 230 -12.84 -8.79 33.17
CA ALA A 230 -13.59 -9.87 33.79
C ALA A 230 -14.44 -10.60 32.74
N ASN A 231 -14.37 -11.94 32.67
CA ASN A 231 -15.35 -12.73 31.92
C ASN A 231 -16.71 -12.65 32.65
N GLN A 232 -17.47 -11.59 32.35
CA GLN A 232 -18.73 -11.27 32.99
C GLN A 232 -19.79 -12.35 32.75
N SER A 233 -19.70 -13.08 31.64
CA SER A 233 -20.59 -14.19 31.29
C SER A 233 -20.49 -15.38 32.24
N THR A 234 -19.37 -15.53 32.97
CA THR A 234 -19.22 -16.54 34.04
C THR A 234 -19.87 -16.14 35.37
N GLY A 235 -20.48 -14.94 35.45
CA GLY A 235 -21.21 -14.43 36.61
C GLY A 235 -20.37 -13.59 37.58
N VAL A 236 -19.17 -13.16 37.17
CA VAL A 236 -18.35 -12.21 37.94
C VAL A 236 -18.70 -10.76 37.59
N ASN A 237 -18.37 -9.83 38.49
CA ASN A 237 -18.56 -8.40 38.24
C ASN A 237 -17.38 -7.84 37.44
N ILE A 238 -17.63 -6.82 36.62
CA ILE A 238 -16.63 -6.21 35.74
C ILE A 238 -15.41 -5.67 36.53
N ASN A 239 -15.63 -5.22 37.77
CA ASN A 239 -14.59 -4.70 38.66
C ASN A 239 -13.64 -5.76 39.25
N THR A 240 -13.82 -7.03 38.87
CA THR A 240 -12.88 -8.11 39.23
C THR A 240 -11.76 -8.29 38.21
N GLY A 241 -11.85 -7.64 37.06
CA GLY A 241 -10.80 -7.53 36.04
C GLY A 241 -10.62 -6.08 35.60
N ASP A 242 -9.87 -5.90 34.52
CA ASP A 242 -9.56 -4.57 33.98
C ASP A 242 -10.77 -3.96 33.27
N THR A 243 -11.03 -2.69 33.56
CA THR A 243 -12.09 -1.90 32.91
C THR A 243 -11.49 -0.93 31.91
N ILE A 244 -12.26 -0.60 30.87
CA ILE A 244 -11.94 0.52 29.99
C ILE A 244 -12.72 1.77 30.42
N ASN A 245 -12.02 2.89 30.45
CA ASN A 245 -12.53 4.15 30.95
C ASN A 245 -12.46 5.22 29.88
N THR A 246 -13.51 6.04 29.84
CA THR A 246 -13.64 7.20 28.97
C THR A 246 -14.10 8.39 29.78
N SER A 247 -13.50 9.56 29.51
CA SER A 247 -13.95 10.82 30.08
C SER A 247 -14.43 11.78 28.98
N GLN A 248 -15.61 12.38 29.16
CA GLN A 248 -16.16 13.41 28.27
C GLN A 248 -15.83 14.84 28.74
N ALA A 249 -15.08 14.99 29.85
CA ALA A 249 -14.86 16.28 30.47
C ALA A 249 -13.70 17.06 29.82
N GLY A 250 -14.01 17.95 28.88
CA GLY A 250 -13.18 19.12 28.54
C GLY A 250 -12.18 18.99 27.37
N GLY A 251 -12.21 17.92 26.59
CA GLY A 251 -11.35 17.69 25.42
C GLY A 251 -11.85 16.55 24.51
N PRO A 252 -11.09 16.12 23.49
CA PRO A 252 -11.38 14.89 22.74
C PRO A 252 -11.43 13.70 23.70
N THR A 253 -12.35 12.76 23.48
CA THR A 253 -12.52 11.58 24.34
C THR A 253 -11.23 10.75 24.32
N THR A 254 -10.68 10.50 25.50
CA THR A 254 -9.50 9.65 25.70
C THR A 254 -9.89 8.33 26.33
N PHE A 255 -9.06 7.31 26.12
CA PHE A 255 -9.13 6.03 26.77
C PHE A 255 -8.08 5.94 27.88
N GLY A 256 -8.51 5.43 29.02
CA GLY A 256 -7.64 4.89 30.04
C GLY A 256 -8.19 3.57 30.57
N THR A 257 -7.55 3.03 31.59
CA THR A 257 -7.95 1.79 32.26
C THR A 257 -8.26 2.04 33.72
N ASN A 258 -9.01 1.15 34.36
CA ASN A 258 -9.10 1.02 35.83
C ASN A 258 -9.27 2.34 36.59
N ASN A 259 -8.17 2.98 36.98
CA ASN A 259 -8.11 4.26 37.70
C ASN A 259 -7.99 5.50 36.79
N GLN A 260 -8.52 5.43 35.57
CA GLN A 260 -8.62 6.47 34.53
C GLN A 260 -7.40 6.67 33.63
N MET A 261 -6.21 6.20 34.01
CA MET A 261 -5.00 6.22 33.17
C MET A 261 -4.42 4.81 33.07
N ILE A 262 -3.64 4.54 32.02
CA ILE A 262 -2.91 3.28 31.85
C ILE A 262 -1.66 3.31 32.73
N THR A 263 -1.76 2.66 33.89
CA THR A 263 -0.65 2.56 34.86
C THR A 263 0.25 1.38 34.57
N GLU A 264 1.34 1.20 35.33
CA GLU A 264 2.35 0.19 35.05
C GLU A 264 1.76 -1.23 34.91
N GLN A 265 2.08 -1.93 33.82
CA GLN A 265 1.59 -3.27 33.44
C GLN A 265 0.10 -3.37 33.04
N GLU A 266 -0.65 -2.28 33.11
CA GLU A 266 -1.99 -2.18 32.53
C GLU A 266 -1.92 -1.94 31.02
N GLY A 267 -3.04 -2.13 30.33
CA GLY A 267 -3.12 -1.90 28.90
C GLY A 267 -4.54 -1.98 28.36
N ILE A 268 -4.69 -1.66 27.09
CA ILE A 268 -5.96 -1.70 26.37
C ILE A 268 -5.81 -2.66 25.19
N ARG A 269 -6.78 -3.56 25.03
CA ARG A 269 -6.92 -4.35 23.81
C ARG A 269 -7.89 -3.65 22.88
N PHE A 270 -7.49 -3.46 21.62
CA PHE A 270 -8.34 -3.00 20.54
C PHE A 270 -8.53 -4.15 19.55
N THR A 271 -9.79 -4.51 19.27
CA THR A 271 -10.18 -5.56 18.33
C THR A 271 -10.97 -4.93 17.18
N PHE A 272 -10.67 -5.31 15.94
CA PHE A 272 -11.26 -4.71 14.77
C PHE A 272 -12.26 -5.67 14.14
N VAL A 273 -13.49 -5.22 13.92
CA VAL A 273 -14.61 -6.05 13.48
C VAL A 273 -15.47 -5.35 12.44
N THR A 274 -16.36 -6.10 11.80
CA THR A 274 -17.48 -5.60 10.99
C THR A 274 -18.78 -6.31 11.37
N GLY A 275 -19.91 -5.72 10.97
CA GLY A 275 -21.23 -6.25 11.29
C GLY A 275 -21.65 -6.04 12.74
N ALA A 276 -21.11 -5.00 13.39
CA ALA A 276 -21.43 -4.68 14.78
C ALA A 276 -22.91 -4.30 14.96
N ARG A 277 -23.55 -4.75 16.03
CA ARG A 277 -24.95 -4.42 16.33
C ARG A 277 -25.09 -2.93 16.68
N GLN A 278 -25.94 -2.22 15.94
CA GLN A 278 -25.98 -0.76 15.96
C GLN A 278 -26.43 -0.16 17.30
N ASP A 279 -27.38 -0.79 18.00
CA ASP A 279 -27.96 -0.26 19.24
C ASP A 279 -26.98 -0.33 20.44
N VAL A 280 -25.99 -1.22 20.39
CA VAL A 280 -24.92 -1.38 21.39
C VAL A 280 -23.55 -0.97 20.85
N THR A 281 -23.54 -0.11 19.82
CA THR A 281 -22.33 0.54 19.30
C THR A 281 -22.44 2.05 19.50
N ILE A 282 -21.37 2.71 19.91
CA ILE A 282 -21.29 4.18 20.01
C ILE A 282 -21.66 4.78 18.63
N PRO A 283 -22.59 5.75 18.60
CA PRO A 283 -23.05 6.60 19.71
C PRO A 283 -24.27 6.08 20.51
N ASN A 284 -24.80 4.89 20.23
CA ASN A 284 -26.00 4.36 20.88
C ASN A 284 -25.74 3.56 22.15
N LEU A 285 -24.49 3.11 22.36
CA LEU A 285 -24.07 2.33 23.51
C LEU A 285 -24.22 3.10 24.82
N SER A 286 -25.02 2.58 25.76
CA SER A 286 -25.08 3.09 27.13
C SER A 286 -24.07 2.40 28.06
N GLN A 287 -23.79 3.03 29.20
CA GLN A 287 -22.92 2.47 30.24
C GLN A 287 -23.38 1.09 30.72
N THR A 288 -24.68 0.90 30.96
CA THR A 288 -25.20 -0.39 31.47
C THR A 288 -25.12 -1.49 30.41
N GLU A 289 -25.23 -1.14 29.13
CA GLU A 289 -25.03 -2.10 28.04
C GLU A 289 -23.57 -2.46 27.85
N ALA A 290 -22.67 -1.49 28.06
CA ALA A 290 -21.22 -1.63 28.00
C ALA A 290 -20.62 -2.50 29.13
N ASP A 291 -21.43 -2.84 30.14
CA ASP A 291 -21.05 -3.73 31.25
C ASP A 291 -21.48 -5.19 31.01
N VAL A 292 -22.17 -5.48 29.90
CA VAL A 292 -22.73 -6.80 29.57
C VAL A 292 -21.96 -7.40 28.41
N GLU A 293 -21.20 -8.47 28.65
CA GLU A 293 -20.34 -9.10 27.65
C GLU A 293 -21.11 -9.60 26.43
N ALA A 294 -22.33 -10.10 26.63
CA ALA A 294 -23.24 -10.52 25.56
C ALA A 294 -23.55 -9.42 24.52
N ASN A 295 -23.32 -8.14 24.86
CA ASN A 295 -23.52 -7.01 23.94
C ASN A 295 -22.32 -6.74 23.03
N ILE A 296 -21.22 -7.48 23.15
CA ILE A 296 -20.10 -7.44 22.19
C ILE A 296 -20.51 -8.22 20.92
N ASP A 297 -21.50 -7.70 20.19
CA ASP A 297 -22.19 -8.40 19.09
C ASP A 297 -21.71 -7.89 17.72
N PHE A 298 -21.00 -8.75 16.99
CA PHE A 298 -20.47 -8.51 15.65
C PHE A 298 -20.44 -9.82 14.86
N THR A 299 -20.26 -9.75 13.53
CA THR A 299 -20.37 -10.96 12.66
C THR A 299 -19.08 -11.36 11.97
N ALA A 300 -18.08 -10.47 11.89
CA ALA A 300 -16.81 -10.77 11.22
C ALA A 300 -15.65 -9.96 11.80
N MET A 301 -14.44 -10.50 11.70
CA MET A 301 -13.21 -9.78 12.00
C MET A 301 -12.87 -8.80 10.86
N PHE A 302 -12.14 -7.75 11.20
CA PHE A 302 -11.57 -6.82 10.25
C PHE A 302 -10.05 -6.86 10.34
N ASN A 303 -9.39 -7.12 9.22
CA ASN A 303 -7.95 -7.26 9.18
C ASN A 303 -7.30 -5.93 8.77
N ALA A 304 -6.27 -5.52 9.51
CA ALA A 304 -5.42 -4.39 9.20
C ALA A 304 -3.94 -4.83 9.25
N ARG A 305 -3.05 -4.03 8.65
CA ARG A 305 -1.61 -4.31 8.67
C ARG A 305 -0.81 -3.24 9.38
N SER A 306 -1.42 -2.07 9.60
CA SER A 306 -0.91 -1.04 10.49
C SER A 306 -2.03 -0.48 11.37
N ALA A 307 -1.67 0.27 12.39
CA ALA A 307 -2.55 1.18 13.10
C ALA A 307 -1.71 2.21 13.83
N ASP A 308 -2.33 3.31 14.23
CA ASP A 308 -1.71 4.27 15.12
C ASP A 308 -2.65 4.72 16.23
N PHE A 309 -2.02 5.35 17.22
CA PHE A 309 -2.71 5.95 18.34
C PHE A 309 -1.90 7.13 18.86
N ASP A 310 -2.62 8.13 19.37
CA ASP A 310 -2.04 9.27 20.03
C ASP A 310 -1.89 9.00 21.53
N VAL A 311 -0.74 9.38 22.10
CA VAL A 311 -0.54 9.47 23.54
C VAL A 311 -0.87 10.89 23.95
N VAL A 312 -1.99 11.08 24.66
CA VAL A 312 -2.64 12.40 24.78
C VAL A 312 -2.56 13.03 26.17
N GLN A 313 -2.50 12.23 27.23
CA GLN A 313 -2.30 12.72 28.60
C GLN A 313 -1.17 11.96 29.25
N LEU A 314 -0.29 12.68 29.95
CA LEU A 314 0.86 12.11 30.65
C LEU A 314 1.24 13.00 31.84
N GLN A 315 1.75 12.39 32.91
CA GLN A 315 2.23 13.14 34.07
C GLN A 315 3.37 14.10 33.69
N SER A 316 3.15 15.41 33.85
CA SER A 316 4.10 16.46 33.40
C SER A 316 5.54 16.22 33.87
N GLY A 317 6.50 16.40 32.94
CA GLY A 317 7.93 16.23 33.20
C GLY A 317 8.43 14.78 33.25
N LYS A 318 7.57 13.81 32.94
CA LYS A 318 7.92 12.39 32.84
C LYS A 318 7.83 11.89 31.39
N SER A 319 8.20 10.63 31.19
CA SER A 319 8.00 9.87 29.96
C SER A 319 7.47 8.48 30.29
N ALA A 320 6.71 7.89 29.37
CA ALA A 320 6.14 6.55 29.49
C ALA A 320 7.00 5.51 28.76
N GLN A 321 6.71 4.25 29.03
CA GLN A 321 7.18 3.11 28.27
C GLN A 321 5.97 2.40 27.68
N VAL A 322 5.95 2.24 26.37
CA VAL A 322 4.83 1.64 25.65
C VAL A 322 5.26 0.30 25.07
N LYS A 323 4.44 -0.73 25.25
CA LYS A 323 4.62 -2.03 24.62
C LYS A 323 3.43 -2.36 23.75
N ILE A 324 3.69 -2.87 22.55
CA ILE A 324 2.66 -3.19 21.56
C ILE A 324 2.82 -4.65 21.15
N THR A 325 1.71 -5.40 21.20
CA THR A 325 1.64 -6.78 20.71
C THR A 325 0.41 -6.92 19.82
N ALA A 326 0.59 -7.40 18.59
CA ALA A 326 -0.51 -7.62 17.64
C ALA A 326 -0.91 -9.10 17.61
N TYR A 327 -2.18 -9.36 17.30
CA TYR A 327 -2.78 -10.69 17.27
C TYR A 327 -3.74 -10.85 16.09
N SER A 328 -3.88 -12.09 15.64
CA SER A 328 -4.97 -12.54 14.79
C SER A 328 -5.80 -13.54 15.58
N THR A 329 -7.12 -13.34 15.55
CA THR A 329 -8.10 -14.19 16.22
C THR A 329 -9.28 -14.52 15.31
N GLU A 330 -10.04 -15.54 15.70
CA GLU A 330 -11.27 -15.98 15.03
C GLU A 330 -12.46 -15.09 15.44
N VAL A 331 -13.61 -15.29 14.80
CA VAL A 331 -14.85 -14.56 15.17
C VAL A 331 -15.42 -15.14 16.46
N GLU A 332 -15.31 -14.38 17.55
CA GLU A 332 -15.78 -14.76 18.88
C GLU A 332 -16.65 -13.63 19.45
N SER A 333 -17.96 -13.68 19.20
CA SER A 333 -18.90 -12.60 19.59
C SER A 333 -19.66 -12.92 20.87
N GLY A 334 -20.13 -11.87 21.56
CA GLY A 334 -20.95 -11.97 22.76
C GLY A 334 -20.17 -12.63 23.89
N ASN A 335 -20.78 -13.63 24.53
CA ASN A 335 -20.21 -14.32 25.70
C ASN A 335 -18.89 -15.03 25.43
N ASP A 336 -18.55 -15.28 24.16
CA ASP A 336 -17.32 -15.98 23.79
C ASP A 336 -16.13 -15.01 23.63
N PHE A 337 -16.38 -13.68 23.62
CA PHE A 337 -15.35 -12.68 23.27
C PHE A 337 -14.16 -12.66 24.23
N ILE A 338 -14.40 -12.69 25.55
CA ILE A 338 -13.30 -12.68 26.54
C ILE A 338 -12.67 -14.06 26.68
N ASP A 339 -13.47 -15.13 26.57
CA ASP A 339 -12.96 -16.52 26.58
C ASP A 339 -11.96 -16.77 25.43
N GLY A 340 -12.20 -16.14 24.29
CA GLY A 340 -11.39 -16.20 23.08
C GLY A 340 -9.95 -15.73 23.23
N TYR A 341 -9.64 -14.88 24.22
CA TYR A 341 -8.30 -14.31 24.40
C TYR A 341 -7.19 -15.36 24.59
N THR A 342 -7.54 -16.56 25.05
CA THR A 342 -6.58 -17.65 25.23
C THR A 342 -6.16 -18.34 23.92
N GLY A 343 -6.93 -18.14 22.83
CA GLY A 343 -6.70 -18.73 21.51
C GLY A 343 -5.95 -17.84 20.51
N ASP A 344 -5.71 -16.58 20.86
CA ASP A 344 -5.13 -15.58 19.95
C ASP A 344 -3.72 -15.94 19.46
N ALA A 345 -3.50 -15.84 18.14
CA ALA A 345 -2.19 -16.03 17.53
C ALA A 345 -1.44 -14.70 17.44
N THR A 346 -0.20 -14.63 17.92
CA THR A 346 0.62 -13.41 17.81
C THR A 346 1.03 -13.14 16.36
N VAL A 347 0.90 -11.88 15.93
CA VAL A 347 1.38 -11.41 14.62
C VAL A 347 2.58 -10.48 14.84
N PRO A 348 3.77 -10.79 14.27
CA PRO A 348 4.96 -9.99 14.50
C PRO A 348 4.83 -8.55 13.98
N ILE A 349 5.14 -7.57 14.84
CA ILE A 349 5.41 -6.17 14.46
C ILE A 349 6.80 -6.12 13.81
N VAL A 350 6.91 -5.39 12.70
CA VAL A 350 8.14 -5.29 11.90
C VAL A 350 8.69 -3.87 11.80
N SER A 351 7.85 -2.85 11.98
CA SER A 351 8.27 -1.46 12.06
C SER A 351 7.42 -0.66 13.04
N VAL A 352 8.01 0.42 13.54
CA VAL A 352 7.34 1.41 14.38
C VAL A 352 7.83 2.80 13.99
N ARG A 353 6.93 3.77 13.97
CA ARG A 353 7.26 5.20 13.87
C ARG A 353 6.68 5.93 15.06
N VAL A 354 7.48 6.80 15.66
CA VAL A 354 7.03 7.76 16.66
C VAL A 354 7.03 9.13 15.99
N LEU A 355 5.85 9.74 15.92
CA LEU A 355 5.59 10.99 15.21
C LEU A 355 5.14 12.06 16.20
N ASP A 356 5.34 13.33 15.85
CA ASP A 356 4.65 14.42 16.52
C ASP A 356 3.17 14.41 16.08
N SER A 357 2.25 14.27 17.02
CA SER A 357 0.81 14.09 16.73
C SER A 357 0.16 15.29 16.04
N VAL A 358 0.78 16.47 16.06
CA VAL A 358 0.24 17.69 15.46
C VAL A 358 0.83 17.93 14.07
N THR A 359 2.15 17.77 13.94
CA THR A 359 2.88 18.09 12.70
C THR A 359 3.11 16.89 11.80
N GLY A 360 2.96 15.66 12.32
CA GLY A 360 3.28 14.43 11.61
C GLY A 360 4.78 14.21 11.40
N ALA A 361 5.66 15.03 11.98
CA ALA A 361 7.10 14.90 11.83
C ALA A 361 7.61 13.65 12.55
N GLU A 362 8.49 12.89 11.89
CA GLU A 362 9.17 11.74 12.49
C GLU A 362 10.07 12.20 13.65
N LEU A 363 9.81 11.64 14.84
CA LEU A 363 10.61 11.84 16.05
C LEU A 363 11.58 10.68 16.27
N GLU A 364 11.18 9.47 15.91
CA GLU A 364 12.03 8.27 15.86
C GLU A 364 11.39 7.20 14.98
N THR A 365 12.20 6.33 14.38
CA THR A 365 11.71 5.22 13.56
C THR A 365 12.47 3.93 13.85
N PHE A 366 11.82 2.80 13.60
CA PHE A 366 12.45 1.49 13.58
C PHE A 366 11.93 0.71 12.39
N SER A 367 12.82 0.29 11.50
CA SER A 367 12.49 -0.52 10.34
C SER A 367 13.69 -1.35 9.93
N ASN A 368 13.47 -2.47 9.24
CA ASN A 368 14.55 -3.36 8.76
C ASN A 368 15.54 -3.77 9.86
N GLY A 369 15.03 -3.98 11.08
CA GLY A 369 15.82 -4.38 12.25
C GLY A 369 16.74 -3.30 12.82
N THR A 370 16.61 -2.05 12.37
CA THR A 370 17.50 -0.94 12.76
C THR A 370 16.67 0.26 13.22
N GLU A 371 17.19 0.98 14.21
CA GLU A 371 16.62 2.25 14.68
C GLU A 371 17.12 3.42 13.82
N GLY A 372 16.26 4.40 13.58
CA GLY A 372 16.55 5.58 12.74
C GLY A 372 17.54 6.56 13.37
N ALA A 373 17.70 6.52 14.69
CA ALA A 373 18.58 7.38 15.48
C ALA A 373 18.27 8.89 15.31
N LEU A 374 16.98 9.22 15.16
CA LEU A 374 16.50 10.60 15.05
C LEU A 374 16.45 11.29 16.43
N SER A 375 16.32 10.50 17.49
CA SER A 375 16.22 10.96 18.88
C SER A 375 17.30 10.32 19.75
N SER A 376 17.72 11.07 20.77
CA SER A 376 18.55 10.55 21.87
C SER A 376 17.75 10.20 23.12
N THR A 377 16.42 10.39 23.05
CA THR A 377 15.53 10.27 24.21
C THR A 377 14.40 9.28 23.99
N ILE A 378 14.07 8.99 22.73
CA ILE A 378 13.13 7.94 22.33
C ILE A 378 14.00 6.74 21.96
N ALA A 379 13.64 5.56 22.43
CA ALA A 379 14.27 4.33 21.97
C ALA A 379 13.20 3.31 21.60
N ILE A 380 13.34 2.69 20.43
CA ILE A 380 12.45 1.68 19.89
C ILE A 380 13.20 0.36 19.77
N SER A 381 12.58 -0.72 20.23
CA SER A 381 13.10 -2.07 20.03
C SER A 381 11.98 -3.02 19.65
N ILE A 382 12.26 -3.93 18.72
CA ILE A 382 11.36 -5.03 18.35
C ILE A 382 12.09 -6.34 18.67
N THR A 383 11.55 -7.12 19.61
CA THR A 383 12.10 -8.42 19.99
C THR A 383 11.01 -9.48 19.94
N GLY A 384 11.23 -10.54 19.16
CA GLY A 384 10.23 -11.61 18.99
C GLY A 384 8.90 -11.13 18.40
N GLY A 385 8.90 -10.05 17.61
CA GLY A 385 7.70 -9.45 17.02
C GLY A 385 6.92 -8.53 17.96
N VAL A 386 7.45 -8.22 19.16
CA VAL A 386 6.84 -7.30 20.12
C VAL A 386 7.62 -6.00 20.13
N ALA A 387 6.93 -4.87 19.96
CA ALA A 387 7.54 -3.54 20.01
C ALA A 387 7.56 -2.99 21.44
N SER A 388 8.67 -2.37 21.82
CA SER A 388 8.85 -1.62 23.06
C SER A 388 9.44 -0.25 22.75
N ILE A 389 8.72 0.80 23.15
CA ILE A 389 9.09 2.20 22.96
C ILE A 389 9.30 2.84 24.33
N THR A 390 10.45 3.50 24.53
CA THR A 390 10.74 4.27 25.75
C THR A 390 10.87 5.75 25.42
N GLY A 391 10.71 6.61 26.43
CA GLY A 391 10.81 8.07 26.24
C GLY A 391 9.57 8.73 25.65
N VAL A 392 8.44 8.00 25.62
CA VAL A 392 7.17 8.45 25.06
C VAL A 392 6.61 9.60 25.89
N LYS A 393 6.09 10.65 25.24
CA LYS A 393 5.48 11.82 25.89
C LYS A 393 4.08 12.05 25.34
N ALA A 394 3.29 12.84 26.08
CA ALA A 394 2.03 13.36 25.55
C ALA A 394 2.30 14.21 24.29
N GLY A 395 1.42 14.09 23.30
CA GLY A 395 1.55 14.71 21.98
C GLY A 395 2.35 13.87 20.98
N TYR A 396 2.73 12.63 21.32
CA TYR A 396 3.33 11.70 20.36
C TYR A 396 2.25 10.79 19.78
N ARG A 397 2.36 10.50 18.49
CA ARG A 397 1.61 9.48 17.79
C ARG A 397 2.52 8.28 17.55
N ILE A 398 2.04 7.07 17.83
CA ILE A 398 2.82 5.86 17.61
C ILE A 398 2.10 5.02 16.56
N GLU A 399 2.76 4.82 15.43
CA GLU A 399 2.33 3.93 14.37
C GLU A 399 3.15 2.65 14.40
N TYR A 400 2.51 1.52 14.17
CA TYR A 400 3.18 0.23 14.00
C TYR A 400 2.67 -0.50 12.76
N THR A 401 3.53 -1.34 12.18
CA THR A 401 3.18 -2.22 11.05
C THR A 401 3.53 -3.66 11.40
N THR A 402 2.68 -4.58 10.99
CA THR A 402 2.83 -6.02 11.18
C THR A 402 3.29 -6.73 9.90
N SER A 403 3.89 -7.91 10.09
CA SER A 403 4.38 -8.78 9.01
C SER A 403 3.26 -9.45 8.20
N ALA A 404 2.06 -9.52 8.76
CA ALA A 404 0.86 -10.08 8.16
C ALA A 404 -0.35 -9.37 8.75
N ASP A 405 -1.52 -9.61 8.19
CA ASP A 405 -2.78 -9.04 8.70
C ASP A 405 -3.04 -9.44 10.16
N HIS A 406 -3.42 -8.46 10.98
CA HIS A 406 -3.85 -8.62 12.36
C HIS A 406 -5.24 -7.99 12.55
N ASN A 407 -5.97 -8.45 13.56
CA ASN A 407 -7.32 -7.97 13.85
C ASN A 407 -7.53 -7.64 15.33
N ARG A 408 -6.45 -7.70 16.12
CA ARG A 408 -6.42 -7.27 17.50
C ARG A 408 -5.03 -6.75 17.87
N VAL A 409 -4.95 -5.76 18.74
CA VAL A 409 -3.69 -5.23 19.29
C VAL A 409 -3.84 -4.97 20.79
N LEU A 410 -2.80 -5.29 21.56
CA LEU A 410 -2.64 -4.93 22.96
C LEU A 410 -1.58 -3.83 23.07
N ILE A 411 -1.98 -2.70 23.64
CA ILE A 411 -1.09 -1.57 23.96
C ILE A 411 -0.99 -1.45 25.48
N GLU A 412 0.23 -1.53 26.01
CA GLU A 412 0.50 -1.61 27.44
C GLU A 412 1.45 -0.51 27.91
N ASN A 413 1.34 -0.14 29.18
CA ASN A 413 2.45 0.50 29.88
C ASN A 413 3.48 -0.57 30.27
N ALA A 414 4.64 -0.52 29.62
CA ALA A 414 5.69 -1.51 29.77
C ALA A 414 6.53 -1.34 31.06
N ALA A 415 6.26 -0.30 31.85
CA ALA A 415 6.99 -0.06 33.08
C ALA A 415 6.73 -1.17 34.12
N ALA A 416 7.75 -1.45 34.94
CA ALA A 416 7.61 -2.37 36.07
C ALA A 416 6.82 -1.70 37.21
N LEU A 417 6.00 -2.47 37.94
CA LEU A 417 5.20 -1.97 39.08
C LEU A 417 6.02 -1.29 40.18
N ASP A 418 7.31 -1.64 40.31
CA ASP A 418 8.21 -1.07 41.31
C ASP A 418 9.12 0.02 40.75
N ALA A 419 8.94 0.43 39.48
CA ALA A 419 9.79 1.39 38.81
C ALA A 419 9.90 2.72 39.59
N LYS A 420 11.07 3.36 39.49
CA LYS A 420 11.40 4.62 40.18
C LYS A 420 11.96 5.62 39.19
N GLY A 421 11.64 6.90 39.40
CA GLY A 421 12.12 7.99 38.54
C GLY A 421 11.00 8.58 37.68
N ASN A 422 11.40 9.10 36.51
CA ASN A 422 10.54 9.90 35.63
C ASN A 422 10.35 9.26 34.24
N ASN A 423 10.64 7.97 34.09
CA ASN A 423 10.59 7.23 32.83
C ASN A 423 9.55 6.09 32.84
N HIS A 424 8.47 6.27 33.61
CA HIS A 424 7.41 5.27 33.82
C HIS A 424 6.03 5.92 33.98
N ALA A 425 5.83 7.07 33.35
CA ALA A 425 4.59 7.81 33.51
C ALA A 425 3.36 7.00 33.07
N ASP A 426 2.28 7.15 33.84
CA ASP A 426 0.94 6.79 33.41
C ASP A 426 0.55 7.63 32.18
N PHE A 427 -0.28 7.07 31.30
CA PHE A 427 -0.77 7.78 30.13
C PHE A 427 -2.19 7.42 29.72
N ASP A 428 -2.80 8.29 28.92
CA ASP A 428 -4.04 8.01 28.20
C ASP A 428 -3.75 7.84 26.71
N ILE A 429 -4.58 7.03 26.06
CA ILE A 429 -4.59 6.87 24.61
C ILE A 429 -5.75 7.68 24.02
N GLY A 430 -5.51 8.40 22.93
CA GLY A 430 -6.52 9.07 22.13
C GLY A 430 -6.31 8.80 20.65
N GLY A 431 -7.21 9.33 19.81
CA GLY A 431 -6.99 9.38 18.35
C GLY A 431 -6.68 8.04 17.70
N PHE A 432 -7.29 6.94 18.17
CA PHE A 432 -6.98 5.62 17.61
C PHE A 432 -7.51 5.52 16.18
N THR A 433 -6.60 5.25 15.24
CA THR A 433 -6.85 5.19 13.81
C THR A 433 -6.30 3.87 13.25
N LEU A 434 -7.08 3.24 12.39
CA LEU A 434 -6.56 2.09 11.62
C LEU A 434 -5.92 2.65 10.35
N LEU A 435 -4.60 2.59 10.32
CA LEU A 435 -3.79 2.93 9.16
C LEU A 435 -3.58 1.68 8.31
N GLN A 436 -3.67 1.82 6.99
CA GLN A 436 -3.36 0.73 6.07
C GLN A 436 -4.13 -0.56 6.44
N VAL A 437 -5.45 -0.44 6.34
CA VAL A 437 -6.29 -1.62 6.18
C VAL A 437 -5.78 -2.38 4.98
N SER A 438 -5.41 -3.65 5.17
CA SER A 438 -5.01 -4.64 4.18
C SER A 438 -4.84 -4.09 2.75
N VAL A 439 -3.60 -4.11 2.24
CA VAL A 439 -3.26 -3.81 0.85
C VAL A 439 -4.14 -4.65 -0.08
N ASP A 440 -5.29 -4.10 -0.43
CA ASP A 440 -6.01 -4.60 -1.58
C ASP A 440 -5.10 -4.33 -2.78
N LYS A 441 -5.02 -5.34 -3.63
CA LYS A 441 -4.08 -5.30 -4.75
C LYS A 441 -4.74 -5.89 -5.97
N ALA A 442 -4.63 -5.17 -7.08
CA ALA A 442 -5.03 -5.66 -8.38
C ALA A 442 -3.78 -5.91 -9.22
N GLU A 443 -3.71 -7.08 -9.84
CA GLU A 443 -2.65 -7.39 -10.81
C GLU A 443 -2.79 -6.40 -11.97
N ILE A 444 -1.73 -5.68 -12.32
CA ILE A 444 -1.72 -4.69 -13.41
C ILE A 444 -0.67 -5.03 -14.46
N GLY A 445 0.29 -5.90 -14.14
CA GLY A 445 1.37 -6.27 -15.03
C GLY A 445 0.90 -6.87 -16.36
N SER A 446 -0.22 -7.58 -16.39
CA SER A 446 -0.85 -8.08 -17.62
C SER A 446 -1.45 -7.00 -18.52
N ARG A 447 -1.52 -5.75 -18.05
CA ARG A 447 -1.98 -4.58 -18.82
C ARG A 447 -0.84 -3.68 -19.28
N MET A 448 0.39 -3.97 -18.86
CA MET A 448 1.60 -3.26 -19.23
C MET A 448 2.30 -4.07 -20.31
N ILE A 449 2.05 -3.70 -21.55
CA ILE A 449 2.43 -4.48 -22.72
C ILE A 449 3.53 -3.74 -23.47
N PHE A 450 4.53 -4.49 -23.91
CA PHE A 450 5.59 -4.02 -24.79
C PHE A 450 5.59 -4.91 -26.02
N GLU A 451 5.47 -4.31 -27.21
CA GLU A 451 5.48 -5.03 -28.49
C GLU A 451 6.83 -4.86 -29.20
N ASP A 452 7.09 -5.70 -30.20
CA ASP A 452 8.38 -5.76 -30.90
C ASP A 452 8.44 -4.72 -32.02
N ASP A 453 9.61 -4.16 -32.32
CA ASP A 453 9.76 -3.32 -33.52
C ASP A 453 9.80 -4.19 -34.80
N GLY A 454 10.10 -5.48 -34.62
CA GLY A 454 10.31 -6.47 -35.65
C GLY A 454 11.48 -6.13 -36.58
N PRO A 455 11.89 -7.06 -37.45
CA PRO A 455 13.04 -6.84 -38.32
C PRO A 455 12.73 -5.79 -39.41
N SER A 456 13.32 -4.60 -39.32
CA SER A 456 13.21 -3.57 -40.36
C SER A 456 14.45 -3.52 -41.27
N ILE A 457 14.23 -3.25 -42.57
CA ILE A 457 15.31 -3.01 -43.53
C ILE A 457 15.01 -1.78 -44.38
N GLU A 458 15.77 -0.72 -44.15
CA GLU A 458 15.63 0.56 -44.85
C GLU A 458 16.76 0.71 -45.88
N ALA A 459 16.43 1.20 -47.07
CA ALA A 459 17.45 1.62 -48.03
C ALA A 459 18.12 2.90 -47.51
N ASN A 460 19.41 2.83 -47.19
CA ASN A 460 20.14 4.01 -46.74
C ASN A 460 20.40 4.97 -47.92
N LEU A 461 20.68 6.24 -47.61
CA LEU A 461 20.92 7.28 -48.62
C LEU A 461 22.25 7.14 -49.38
N THR A 462 22.94 5.99 -49.28
CA THR A 462 24.18 5.71 -50.00
C THR A 462 23.89 5.55 -51.49
N ALA A 463 24.74 6.15 -52.32
CA ALA A 463 24.61 6.02 -53.77
C ALA A 463 24.68 4.54 -54.19
N VAL A 464 23.67 4.09 -54.93
CA VAL A 464 23.61 2.73 -55.49
C VAL A 464 24.84 2.47 -56.37
N PRO A 465 25.58 1.37 -56.17
CA PRO A 465 26.70 1.01 -57.04
C PRO A 465 26.23 0.85 -58.50
N THR A 466 26.95 1.46 -59.43
CA THR A 466 26.68 1.28 -60.86
C THR A 466 27.02 -0.15 -61.28
N LEU A 467 26.02 -0.91 -61.74
CA LEU A 467 26.25 -2.22 -62.35
C LEU A 467 26.76 -2.03 -63.78
N THR A 468 28.05 -2.26 -64.00
CA THR A 468 28.65 -2.27 -65.33
C THR A 468 28.70 -3.70 -65.85
N THR A 469 27.90 -4.02 -66.85
CA THR A 469 28.02 -5.30 -67.59
C THR A 469 28.90 -5.08 -68.81
N ASP A 470 29.95 -5.88 -68.95
CA ASP A 470 30.79 -5.92 -70.15
C ASP A 470 30.47 -7.18 -70.96
N ASP A 471 30.05 -6.99 -72.22
CA ASP A 471 29.78 -8.09 -73.17
C ASP A 471 31.03 -8.51 -73.96
N THR A 472 32.21 -7.99 -73.60
CA THR A 472 33.48 -8.25 -74.28
C THR A 472 34.39 -9.13 -73.43
N ASP A 473 34.55 -10.39 -73.84
CA ASP A 473 35.50 -11.38 -73.33
C ASP A 473 35.46 -11.68 -71.81
N ILE A 474 34.94 -12.86 -71.48
CA ILE A 474 34.67 -13.33 -70.12
C ILE A 474 35.97 -13.56 -69.35
N THR A 475 36.48 -12.51 -68.70
CA THR A 475 37.33 -12.62 -67.52
C THR A 475 36.83 -11.63 -66.47
N ASP A 476 36.01 -12.10 -65.54
CA ASP A 476 35.54 -11.28 -64.41
C ASP A 476 36.71 -10.97 -63.46
N THR A 477 37.29 -9.78 -63.63
CA THR A 477 38.28 -9.21 -62.72
C THR A 477 37.68 -8.23 -61.70
N ALA A 478 36.38 -7.96 -61.77
CA ALA A 478 35.71 -7.00 -60.90
C ALA A 478 35.25 -7.64 -59.58
N GLY A 479 35.10 -8.97 -59.55
CA GLY A 479 34.62 -9.68 -58.36
C GLY A 479 33.16 -9.32 -58.04
N PRO A 480 32.55 -9.97 -57.03
CA PRO A 480 31.16 -9.68 -56.68
C PRO A 480 31.00 -8.25 -56.14
N THR A 481 30.10 -7.46 -56.74
CA THR A 481 29.66 -6.18 -56.18
C THR A 481 28.62 -6.43 -55.10
N SER A 482 28.90 -6.01 -53.86
CA SER A 482 27.96 -6.14 -52.74
C SER A 482 27.01 -4.95 -52.69
N PHE A 483 25.72 -5.24 -52.56
CA PHE A 483 24.66 -4.25 -52.28
C PHE A 483 24.28 -4.21 -50.79
N ALA A 484 24.91 -5.03 -49.94
CA ALA A 484 24.57 -5.12 -48.53
C ALA A 484 24.73 -3.78 -47.79
N GLY A 485 25.71 -2.96 -48.20
CA GLY A 485 25.93 -1.64 -47.62
C GLY A 485 24.90 -0.56 -48.03
N LEU A 486 23.92 -0.88 -48.88
CA LEU A 486 22.82 0.02 -49.22
C LEU A 486 21.63 -0.11 -48.28
N PHE A 487 21.66 -1.07 -47.37
CA PHE A 487 20.58 -1.34 -46.44
C PHE A 487 21.07 -1.13 -45.02
N THR A 488 20.24 -0.48 -44.21
CA THR A 488 20.36 -0.48 -42.76
C THR A 488 19.33 -1.47 -42.24
N SER A 489 19.78 -2.45 -41.46
CA SER A 489 18.91 -3.39 -40.76
C SER A 489 18.77 -2.97 -39.31
N ALA A 490 17.55 -2.91 -38.78
CA ALA A 490 17.29 -3.03 -37.36
C ALA A 490 16.92 -4.50 -37.05
N PHE A 491 17.33 -4.98 -35.90
CA PHE A 491 16.96 -6.30 -35.41
C PHE A 491 16.42 -6.10 -33.98
N GLY A 492 15.14 -6.40 -33.77
CA GLY A 492 14.57 -6.75 -32.48
C GLY A 492 15.08 -8.08 -31.94
#